data_AF-A0A7Y2NS14-F1
#
_entry.id   AF-A0A7Y2NS14-F1
#
_cell.length_a   1.000
_cell.length_b   1.000
_cell.length_c   1.000
_cell.angle_alpha   90.00
_cell.angle_beta   90.00
_cell.angle_gamma   90.00
#
_symmetry.space_group_name_H-M   'P 1'
#
loop_
_entity.id
_entity.type
_entity.pdbx_description
1 polymer ?
#
loop_
_entity_poly.entity_id
_entity_poly.type
_entity_poly.pdbx_seq_one_letter_code
_entity_poly.pdbx_strand_id
1 'polypeptide(L)'
;MKRIKYIIFIFILGLCLGQSLYAQYSIPPKPEFETSVYDYIGLLSNSEKQSLERKLIKYSDTTSTQIVVAIISSTEGEYINFLGAQWAEKWGIGQKKEDNGI
;
A
#
# COMPACT_ATOMS: atom_id res chain seq x y z
N MET A 1 47.86 3.31 19.11
CA MET A 1 46.53 3.99 19.18
C MET A 1 45.87 4.23 17.83
N LYS A 2 46.55 4.77 16.80
CA LYS A 2 45.93 5.06 15.49
C LYS A 2 45.39 3.81 14.77
N ARG A 3 46.13 2.69 14.77
CA ARG A 3 45.69 1.41 14.16
C ARG A 3 44.41 0.83 14.75
N ILE A 4 44.23 0.93 16.07
CA ILE A 4 43.01 0.49 16.76
C ILE A 4 41.80 1.34 16.35
N LYS A 5 42.00 2.65 16.14
CA LYS A 5 40.92 3.53 15.64
C LYS A 5 40.45 3.14 14.24
N TYR A 6 41.37 2.76 13.34
CA TYR A 6 41.00 2.30 12.00
C TYR A 6 40.27 0.95 12.01
N ILE A 7 40.68 0.03 12.89
CA ILE A 7 40.00 -1.27 13.04
C ILE A 7 38.57 -1.06 13.56
N ILE A 8 38.38 -0.21 14.57
CA ILE A 8 37.05 0.14 15.09
C ILE A 8 36.20 0.82 14.01
N PHE A 9 36.78 1.73 13.23
CA PHE A 9 36.08 2.41 12.15
C PHE A 9 35.61 1.44 11.05
N ILE A 10 36.48 0.53 10.63
CA ILE A 10 36.15 -0.50 9.63
C ILE A 10 35.07 -1.46 10.17
N PHE A 11 35.13 -1.81 11.45
CA PHE A 11 34.12 -2.65 12.09
C PHE A 11 32.74 -1.98 12.13
N ILE A 12 32.68 -0.70 12.52
CA ILE A 12 31.43 0.09 12.51
C ILE A 12 30.88 0.23 11.08
N LEU A 13 31.74 0.50 10.10
CA LEU A 13 31.35 0.61 8.70
C LEU A 13 30.78 -0.72 8.16
N GLY A 14 31.38 -1.86 8.52
CA GLY A 14 30.86 -3.18 8.18
C GLY A 14 29.50 -3.48 8.82
N LEU A 15 29.26 -3.01 10.05
CA LEU A 15 27.99 -3.19 10.76
C LEU A 15 26.83 -2.40 10.13
N CYS A 16 27.11 -1.21 9.59
CA CYS A 16 26.11 -0.39 8.90
C CYS A 16 25.72 -0.94 7.53
N LEU A 17 26.61 -1.66 6.84
CA LEU A 17 26.34 -2.26 5.53
C LEU A 17 25.51 -3.56 5.61
N GLY A 18 25.35 -4.14 6.80
CA GLY A 18 24.57 -5.35 7.04
C GLY A 18 23.11 -5.10 7.45
N GLN A 19 22.65 -3.85 7.47
CA GLN A 19 21.23 -3.55 7.72
C GLN A 19 20.44 -3.94 6.47
N SER A 20 19.81 -5.12 6.51
CA SER A 20 19.02 -5.67 5.41
C SER A 20 18.00 -4.66 4.87
N LEU A 21 17.99 -4.53 3.55
CA LEU A 21 16.98 -3.86 2.75
C LEU A 21 15.59 -4.37 3.20
N TYR A 22 14.77 -3.50 3.78
CA TYR A 22 13.35 -3.77 3.92
C TYR A 22 12.78 -3.89 2.50
N ALA A 23 12.28 -5.08 2.13
CA ALA A 23 11.48 -5.23 0.93
C ALA A 23 10.20 -4.40 1.15
N GLN A 24 10.15 -3.20 0.56
CA GLN A 24 8.95 -2.38 0.58
C GLN A 24 7.86 -3.13 -0.19
N TYR A 25 6.64 -3.13 0.35
CA TYR A 25 5.50 -3.76 -0.30
C TYR A 25 5.32 -3.17 -1.70
N SER A 26 5.27 -4.05 -2.69
CA SER A 26 5.12 -3.62 -4.08
C SER A 26 3.66 -3.30 -4.38
N ILE A 27 3.28 -2.03 -4.22
CA ILE A 27 1.93 -1.58 -4.58
C ILE A 27 1.74 -1.77 -6.10
N PRO A 28 0.72 -2.52 -6.55
CA PRO A 28 0.46 -2.76 -7.96
C PRO A 28 0.15 -1.47 -8.73
N PRO A 29 0.35 -1.45 -10.06
CA PRO A 29 -0.07 -0.32 -10.87
C PRO A 29 -1.57 -0.09 -10.77
N LYS A 30 -1.99 1.17 -10.88
CA LYS A 30 -3.41 1.51 -10.92
C LYS A 30 -4.05 0.85 -12.15
N PRO A 31 -5.13 0.08 -11.99
CA PRO A 31 -5.81 -0.55 -13.13
C PRO A 31 -6.52 0.50 -13.99
N GLU A 32 -6.67 0.20 -15.29
CA GLU A 32 -7.36 1.08 -16.23
C GLU A 32 -8.87 1.21 -15.95
N PHE A 33 -9.47 0.16 -15.40
CA PHE A 33 -10.88 0.12 -15.03
C PHE A 33 -11.02 0.03 -13.51
N GLU A 34 -11.61 1.06 -12.91
CA GLU A 34 -11.78 1.16 -11.46
C GLU A 34 -13.12 0.55 -11.02
N THR A 35 -13.08 -0.60 -10.33
CA THR A 35 -14.30 -1.29 -9.84
C THR A 35 -14.59 -1.06 -8.36
N SER A 36 -13.74 -0.29 -7.68
CA SER A 36 -13.70 -0.10 -6.22
C SER A 36 -13.29 -1.31 -5.37
N VAL A 37 -13.14 -2.53 -5.91
CA VAL A 37 -12.73 -3.72 -5.13
C VAL A 37 -11.63 -4.53 -5.83
N TYR A 38 -10.48 -4.64 -5.17
CA TYR A 38 -9.28 -5.34 -5.64
C TYR A 38 -8.90 -6.44 -4.68
N ASP A 39 -9.42 -7.63 -4.93
CA ASP A 39 -9.14 -8.82 -4.15
C ASP A 39 -8.00 -9.63 -4.79
N TYR A 40 -6.79 -9.51 -4.23
CA TYR A 40 -5.59 -10.17 -4.75
C TYR A 40 -5.41 -11.61 -4.27
N ILE A 41 -6.26 -12.06 -3.34
CA ILE A 41 -6.16 -13.40 -2.73
C ILE A 41 -7.39 -14.27 -3.02
N GLY A 42 -8.43 -13.72 -3.64
CA GLY A 42 -9.67 -14.42 -3.93
C GLY A 42 -10.45 -14.78 -2.67
N LEU A 43 -10.43 -13.89 -1.67
CA LEU A 43 -11.16 -14.07 -0.41
C LEU A 43 -12.67 -14.03 -0.62
N LEU A 44 -13.14 -13.16 -1.51
CA LEU A 44 -14.56 -12.95 -1.79
C LEU A 44 -15.02 -13.88 -2.92
N SER A 45 -16.22 -14.43 -2.77
CA SER A 45 -16.92 -15.04 -3.90
C SER A 45 -17.27 -13.99 -4.95
N ASN A 46 -17.51 -14.42 -6.19
CA ASN A 46 -17.89 -13.52 -7.29
C ASN A 46 -19.15 -12.68 -6.97
N SER A 47 -20.13 -13.27 -6.28
CA SER A 47 -21.35 -12.57 -5.89
C SER A 47 -21.10 -11.52 -4.80
N GLU A 48 -20.26 -11.83 -3.80
CA GLU A 48 -19.87 -10.89 -2.74
C GLU A 48 -19.08 -9.72 -3.31
N LYS A 49 -18.08 -10.00 -4.15
CA LYS A 49 -17.29 -8.97 -4.83
C LYS A 49 -18.19 -8.04 -5.63
N GLN A 50 -19.02 -8.57 -6.53
CA GLN A 50 -19.92 -7.74 -7.34
C GLN A 50 -20.93 -6.95 -6.50
N SER A 51 -21.40 -7.54 -5.39
CA SER A 51 -22.32 -6.84 -4.48
C SER A 51 -21.63 -5.65 -3.81
N LEU A 52 -20.39 -5.85 -3.36
CA LEU A 52 -19.57 -4.80 -2.74
C LEU A 52 -19.22 -3.70 -3.75
N GLU A 53 -18.74 -4.06 -4.94
CA GLU A 53 -18.45 -3.11 -6.03
C GLU A 53 -19.66 -2.22 -6.32
N ARG A 54 -20.84 -2.81 -6.55
CA ARG A 54 -22.07 -2.03 -6.80
C ARG A 54 -22.43 -1.12 -5.63
N LYS A 55 -22.22 -1.56 -4.40
CA LYS A 55 -22.49 -0.75 -3.20
C LYS A 55 -21.55 0.45 -3.13
N LEU A 56 -20.26 0.26 -3.38
CA LEU A 56 -19.25 1.32 -3.31
C LEU A 56 -19.41 2.34 -4.45
N ILE A 57 -19.70 1.86 -5.67
CA ILE A 57 -20.02 2.73 -6.82
C ILE A 57 -21.23 3.61 -6.48
N LYS A 58 -22.34 2.99 -6.04
CA LYS A 58 -23.53 3.74 -5.65
C LYS A 58 -23.27 4.74 -4.52
N TYR A 59 -22.45 4.37 -3.54
CA TYR A 59 -22.08 5.29 -2.46
C TYR A 59 -21.33 6.50 -3.02
N SER A 60 -20.38 6.27 -3.93
CA SER A 60 -19.61 7.32 -4.59
C SER A 60 -20.51 8.28 -5.38
N ASP A 61 -21.46 7.74 -6.15
CA ASP A 61 -22.43 8.55 -6.90
C ASP A 61 -23.30 9.43 -5.98
N THR A 62 -23.60 8.97 -4.77
CA THR A 62 -24.51 9.67 -3.83
C THR A 62 -23.83 10.62 -2.86
N THR A 63 -22.51 10.51 -2.67
CA THR A 63 -21.78 11.25 -1.63
C THR A 63 -20.56 12.01 -2.15
N SER A 64 -20.26 11.88 -3.44
CA SER A 64 -19.02 12.35 -4.08
C SER A 64 -17.74 11.69 -3.55
N THR A 65 -17.78 10.89 -2.49
CA THR A 65 -16.63 10.18 -1.90
C THR A 65 -16.18 9.01 -2.76
N GLN A 66 -14.88 8.83 -2.99
CA GLN A 66 -14.36 7.61 -3.64
C GLN A 66 -13.90 6.62 -2.58
N ILE A 67 -14.50 5.43 -2.53
CA ILE A 67 -14.08 4.36 -1.62
C ILE A 67 -13.49 3.20 -2.42
N VAL A 68 -12.29 2.75 -2.03
CA VAL A 68 -11.61 1.59 -2.63
C VAL A 68 -11.25 0.56 -1.57
N VAL A 69 -11.49 -0.71 -1.88
CA VAL A 69 -11.13 -1.86 -1.03
C VAL A 69 -10.05 -2.67 -1.72
N ALA A 70 -8.87 -2.79 -1.11
CA ALA A 70 -7.81 -3.69 -1.52
C ALA A 70 -7.64 -4.82 -0.49
N ILE A 71 -7.61 -6.07 -0.94
CA ILE A 71 -7.45 -7.25 -0.09
C ILE A 71 -6.16 -7.96 -0.49
N ILE A 72 -5.20 -8.00 0.43
CA ILE A 72 -3.86 -8.56 0.23
C ILE A 72 -3.59 -9.62 1.30
N SER A 73 -2.71 -10.58 1.02
CA SER A 73 -2.38 -11.66 1.96
C SER A 73 -1.52 -11.21 3.14
N SER A 74 -0.72 -10.17 2.93
CA SER A 74 0.29 -9.70 3.88
C SER A 74 0.69 -8.27 3.54
N THR A 75 1.14 -7.51 4.53
CA THR A 75 1.78 -6.20 4.34
C THR A 75 3.30 -6.32 4.16
N GLU A 76 3.83 -7.55 4.10
CA GLU A 76 5.27 -7.84 4.03
C GLU A 76 6.08 -7.24 5.19
N GLY A 77 5.42 -7.06 6.34
CA GLY A 77 6.03 -6.48 7.55
C GLY A 77 5.88 -4.96 7.63
N GLU A 78 5.24 -4.32 6.66
CA GLU A 78 4.92 -2.89 6.74
C GLU A 78 3.79 -2.58 7.71
N TYR A 79 3.83 -1.36 8.25
CA TYR A 79 2.73 -0.82 9.02
C TYR A 79 1.54 -0.50 8.09
N ILE A 80 0.43 -1.18 8.32
CA ILE A 80 -0.73 -1.17 7.41
C ILE A 80 -1.27 0.23 7.10
N ASN A 81 -1.23 1.17 8.06
CA ASN A 81 -1.72 2.53 7.82
C ASN A 81 -0.78 3.31 6.88
N PHE A 82 0.54 3.10 6.97
CA PHE A 82 1.49 3.73 6.04
C PHE A 82 1.39 3.11 4.65
N LEU A 83 1.21 1.78 4.57
CA LEU A 83 0.99 1.10 3.29
C LEU A 83 -0.30 1.60 2.63
N GLY A 84 -1.41 1.67 3.39
CA GLY A 84 -2.69 2.18 2.89
C GLY A 84 -2.61 3.61 2.38
N ALA A 85 -1.95 4.51 3.12
CA ALA A 85 -1.75 5.89 2.71
C ALA A 85 -0.91 6.00 1.42
N GLN A 86 0.20 5.26 1.32
CA GLN A 86 1.03 5.22 0.10
C GLN A 86 0.24 4.66 -1.09
N TRP A 87 -0.64 3.68 -0.86
CA TRP A 87 -1.48 3.11 -1.90
C TRP A 87 -2.51 4.12 -2.39
N ALA A 88 -3.20 4.79 -1.47
CA ALA A 88 -4.16 5.84 -1.78
C ALA A 88 -3.52 6.98 -2.59
N GLU A 89 -2.32 7.42 -2.19
CA GLU A 89 -1.53 8.43 -2.92
C GLU A 89 -1.13 7.93 -4.31
N LYS A 90 -0.54 6.73 -4.41
CA LYS A 90 -0.05 6.16 -5.68
C LYS A 90 -1.19 5.98 -6.69
N TRP A 91 -2.39 5.67 -6.22
CA TRP A 91 -3.56 5.50 -7.08
C TRP A 91 -4.38 6.78 -7.25
N GLY A 92 -4.06 7.85 -6.51
CA GLY A 92 -4.82 9.08 -6.48
C GLY A 92 -6.29 8.83 -6.12
N ILE A 93 -6.52 8.09 -5.03
CA ILE A 93 -7.88 7.81 -4.54
C ILE A 93 -8.48 9.10 -3.98
N GLY A 94 -9.68 9.41 -4.46
CA GLY A 94 -10.35 10.69 -4.22
C GLY A 94 -10.58 11.45 -5.52
N GLN A 95 -11.59 12.31 -5.55
CA GLN A 95 -11.82 13.13 -6.74
C GLN A 95 -10.72 14.20 -6.86
N LYS A 96 -10.37 14.56 -8.11
CA LYS A 96 -9.23 15.44 -8.49
C LYS A 96 -9.08 16.75 -7.69
N LYS A 97 -10.10 17.18 -6.95
CA LYS A 97 -10.09 18.42 -6.15
C LYS A 97 -10.83 18.33 -4.80
N GLU A 98 -11.33 17.16 -4.40
CA GLU A 98 -12.24 17.06 -3.25
C GLU A 98 -11.68 16.30 -2.04
N ASP A 99 -10.45 15.78 -2.10
CA ASP A 99 -9.75 15.08 -0.99
C ASP A 99 -10.67 14.13 -0.18
N ASN A 100 -11.53 13.41 -0.91
CA ASN A 100 -12.61 12.59 -0.39
C ASN A 100 -12.42 11.11 -0.74
N GLY A 101 -11.15 10.69 -0.80
CA GLY A 101 -10.76 9.30 -0.97
C GLY A 101 -10.75 8.54 0.36
N ILE A 102 -11.25 7.31 0.36
CA ILE A 102 -11.20 6.36 1.48
C ILE A 102 -10.65 5.03 0.99
#